data_AF-A0A536NVF1-F1
#
_entry.id   AF-A0A536NVF1-F1
#
_cell.length_a   1.000
_cell.length_b   1.000
_cell.length_c   1.000
_cell.angle_alpha   90.00
_cell.angle_beta   90.00
_cell.angle_gamma   90.00
#
_symmetry.space_group_name_H-M   'P 1'
#
loop_
_entity.id
_entity.type
_entity.pdbx_description
1 polymer ?
#
loop_
_entity_poly.entity_id
_entity_poly.type
_entity_poly.pdbx_seq_one_letter_code
_entity_poly.pdbx_strand_id
1 'polypeptide(L)'
;MTLYDIIADLRREHQTPAATATLDTVVAELGRTRDNLKSALQAVSSKPISPGGKPIIDELSTRARAAGIDDLDYGPDPFGKPPPEPLDEATAGIGALLAISSLVGV
;
A
#
# COMPACT_ATOMS: atom_id res chain seq x y z
N MET A 1 1.93 -19.29 7.97
CA MET A 1 2.44 -18.09 8.65
C MET A 1 2.75 -17.07 7.57
N THR A 2 1.94 -16.03 7.50
CA THR A 2 2.05 -14.92 6.56
C THR A 2 2.35 -13.63 7.31
N LEU A 3 2.72 -12.56 6.60
CA LEU A 3 2.89 -11.23 7.21
C LEU A 3 1.61 -10.75 7.89
N TYR A 4 0.46 -11.04 7.28
CA TYR A 4 -0.86 -10.70 7.82
C TYR A 4 -1.19 -11.46 9.11
N ASP A 5 -0.74 -12.71 9.24
CA ASP A 5 -0.89 -13.48 10.49
C ASP A 5 -0.10 -12.83 11.63
N ILE A 6 1.15 -12.42 11.38
CA ILE A 6 2.01 -11.74 12.37
C ILE A 6 1.41 -10.39 12.76
N ILE A 7 0.89 -9.63 11.80
CA ILE A 7 0.21 -8.36 12.05
C ILE A 7 -1.05 -8.58 12.89
N ALA A 8 -1.83 -9.62 12.60
CA ALA A 8 -3.03 -9.96 13.37
C ALA A 8 -2.69 -10.33 14.82
N ASP A 9 -1.61 -11.09 15.04
CA ASP A 9 -1.15 -11.42 16.38
C ASP A 9 -0.65 -10.18 17.13
N LEU A 10 0.13 -9.31 16.48
CA LEU A 10 0.56 -8.04 17.09
C LEU A 10 -0.61 -7.15 17.47
N ARG A 11 -1.70 -7.11 16.69
CA ARG A 11 -2.92 -6.36 17.07
C ARG A 11 -3.60 -6.95 18.30
N ARG A 12 -3.59 -8.27 18.46
CA ARG A 12 -4.18 -8.94 19.62
C ARG A 12 -3.35 -8.72 20.88
N GLU A 13 -2.03 -8.74 20.75
CA GLU A 13 -1.09 -8.54 21.86
C GLU A 13 -1.00 -7.07 22.28
N HIS A 14 -1.03 -6.15 21.31
CA HIS A 14 -0.91 -4.71 21.54
C HIS A 14 -2.22 -4.00 21.22
N GLN A 15 -3.20 -4.12 22.10
CA GLN A 15 -4.52 -3.47 21.98
C GLN A 15 -4.47 -1.96 22.30
N THR A 16 -3.51 -1.24 21.71
CA THR A 16 -3.34 0.20 21.87
C THR A 16 -3.70 0.94 20.58
N PRO A 17 -4.20 2.19 20.67
CA PRO A 17 -4.46 3.01 19.48
C PRO A 17 -3.20 3.25 18.64
N ALA A 18 -2.06 3.45 19.29
CA ALA A 18 -0.78 3.68 18.62
C ALA A 18 -0.30 2.46 17.82
N ALA A 19 -0.42 1.25 18.39
CA ALA A 19 -0.08 0.01 17.68
C ALA A 19 -1.00 -0.23 16.49
N THR A 20 -2.30 -0.04 16.66
CA THR A 20 -3.29 -0.19 15.59
C THR A 20 -2.98 0.75 14.42
N ALA A 21 -2.82 2.04 14.69
CA ALA A 21 -2.51 3.04 13.65
C ALA A 21 -1.19 2.77 12.93
N THR A 22 -0.18 2.29 13.68
CA THR A 22 1.13 1.94 13.10
C THR A 22 1.00 0.72 12.19
N LEU A 23 0.30 -0.33 12.62
CA LEU A 23 0.08 -1.54 11.83
C LEU A 23 -0.82 -1.27 10.60
N ASP A 24 -1.82 -0.39 10.70
CA ASP A 24 -2.60 0.06 9.54
C ASP A 24 -1.71 0.77 8.51
N THR A 25 -0.79 1.62 8.97
CA THR A 25 0.18 2.29 8.09
C THR A 25 1.10 1.29 7.40
N VAL A 26 1.59 0.27 8.13
CA VAL A 26 2.42 -0.79 7.54
C VAL A 26 1.63 -1.58 6.50
N VAL A 27 0.38 -1.98 6.77
CA VAL A 27 -0.48 -2.68 5.80
C VAL A 27 -0.71 -1.85 4.54
N ALA A 28 -0.94 -0.55 4.69
CA ALA A 28 -1.08 0.35 3.55
C ALA A 28 0.19 0.41 2.68
N GLU A 29 1.38 0.35 3.30
CA GLU A 29 2.64 0.31 2.56
C GLU A 29 2.93 -1.07 1.96
N LEU A 30 2.58 -2.17 2.63
CA LEU A 30 2.69 -3.52 2.08
C LEU A 30 1.94 -3.66 0.76
N GLY A 31 0.74 -3.08 0.66
CA GLY A 31 0.00 -3.03 -0.61
C GLY A 31 0.71 -2.25 -1.72
N ARG A 32 1.54 -1.26 -1.38
CA ARG A 32 2.34 -0.48 -2.34
C ARG A 32 3.66 -1.17 -2.70
N THR A 33 4.22 -1.95 -1.77
CA THR A 33 5.51 -2.63 -1.92
C THR A 33 5.37 -4.11 -2.25
N ARG A 34 4.20 -4.54 -2.74
CA ARG A 34 3.91 -5.93 -3.14
C ARG A 34 4.19 -6.93 -2.02
N ASP A 35 3.71 -6.61 -0.83
CA ASP A 35 3.90 -7.42 0.38
C ASP A 35 5.37 -7.64 0.79
N ASN A 36 6.32 -6.86 0.24
CA ASN A 36 7.70 -6.86 0.71
C ASN A 36 7.80 -5.99 1.98
N LEU A 37 7.99 -6.63 3.13
CA LEU A 37 8.03 -5.97 4.43
C LEU A 37 9.23 -5.02 4.54
N LYS A 38 10.43 -5.43 4.12
CA LYS A 38 11.63 -4.59 4.16
C LYS A 38 11.43 -3.25 3.45
N SER A 39 10.82 -3.27 2.27
CA SER A 39 10.47 -2.08 1.50
C SER A 39 9.38 -1.27 2.17
N ALA A 40 8.34 -1.93 2.70
CA ALA A 40 7.27 -1.26 3.44
C ALA A 40 7.82 -0.51 4.66
N LEU A 41 8.70 -1.15 5.44
CA LEU A 41 9.31 -0.53 6.63
C LEU A 41 10.21 0.65 6.27
N GLN A 42 10.93 0.60 5.14
CA GLN A 42 11.65 1.77 4.64
C GLN A 42 10.70 2.92 4.31
N ALA A 43 9.59 2.65 3.62
CA ALA A 43 8.58 3.66 3.32
C ALA A 43 7.95 4.25 4.60
N VAL A 44 7.61 3.40 5.58
CA VAL A 44 7.06 3.82 6.89
C VAL A 44 8.06 4.67 7.68
N SER A 45 9.37 4.42 7.57
CA SER A 45 10.38 5.21 8.28
C SER A 45 10.41 6.70 7.87
N SER A 46 9.92 7.01 6.68
CA SER A 46 9.78 8.38 6.17
C SER A 46 8.49 9.08 6.62
N LYS A 47 7.59 8.37 7.31
CA LYS A 47 6.28 8.86 7.73
C LYS A 47 6.24 9.16 9.23
N PRO A 48 5.38 10.09 9.68
CA PRO A 48 5.16 10.29 11.11
C PRO A 48 4.50 9.04 11.71
N ILE A 49 5.24 8.34 12.57
CA ILE A 49 4.74 7.18 13.33
C ILE A 49 4.20 7.68 14.68
N SER A 50 3.08 7.15 15.13
CA SER A 50 2.52 7.47 16.45
C SER A 50 3.52 7.16 17.57
N PRO A 51 3.57 7.95 18.66
CA PRO A 51 4.37 7.63 19.83
C PRO A 51 4.03 6.24 20.35
N GLY A 52 5.04 5.38 20.53
CA GLY A 52 4.85 3.97 20.91
C GLY A 52 4.67 2.99 19.75
N GLY A 53 4.63 3.45 18.49
CA GLY A 53 4.57 2.57 17.31
C GLY A 53 5.90 1.92 16.93
N LYS A 54 7.03 2.56 17.27
CA LYS A 54 8.38 2.03 17.00
C LYS A 54 8.62 0.61 17.52
N PRO A 55 8.36 0.28 18.81
CA PRO A 55 8.54 -1.09 19.30
C PRO A 55 7.69 -2.11 18.54
N ILE A 56 6.51 -1.73 18.04
CA ILE A 56 5.64 -2.61 17.25
C ILE A 56 6.26 -2.92 15.89
N ILE A 57 6.89 -1.92 15.24
CA ILE A 57 7.61 -2.11 13.98
C ILE A 57 8.83 -3.01 14.18
N ASP A 58 9.59 -2.79 15.24
CA ASP A 58 10.78 -3.59 15.56
C ASP A 58 10.40 -5.04 15.83
N GLU A 59 9.30 -5.27 16.55
CA GLU A 59 8.77 -6.60 16.81
C GLU A 59 8.25 -7.30 15.55
N LEU A 60 7.49 -6.58 14.70
CA LEU A 60 7.04 -7.08 13.39
C LEU A 60 8.21 -7.52 12.53
N SER A 61 9.24 -6.68 12.41
CA SER A 61 10.47 -6.97 11.67
C SER A 61 11.17 -8.23 12.20
N THR A 62 11.27 -8.34 13.53
CA THR A 62 11.90 -9.49 14.19
C THR A 62 11.14 -10.79 13.91
N ARG A 63 9.82 -10.79 14.08
CA ARG A 63 8.98 -11.98 13.84
C ARG A 63 8.97 -12.38 12.36
N ALA A 64 8.87 -11.42 11.46
CA ALA A 64 8.89 -11.67 10.02
C ALA A 64 10.24 -12.25 9.56
N ARG A 65 11.36 -11.74 10.08
CA ARG A 65 12.70 -12.27 9.80
C ARG A 65 12.87 -13.68 10.35
N ALA A 66 12.38 -13.95 11.56
CA ALA A 66 12.41 -15.30 12.15
C ALA A 66 11.59 -16.30 11.32
N ALA A 67 10.52 -15.85 10.67
CA ALA A 67 9.71 -16.64 9.76
C ALA A 67 10.25 -16.69 8.31
N GLY A 68 11.31 -15.94 7.98
CA GLY A 68 11.91 -15.89 6.65
C GLY A 68 11.03 -15.20 5.59
N ILE A 69 10.14 -14.29 6.01
CA ILE A 69 9.15 -13.62 5.14
C ILE A 69 9.32 -12.09 5.10
N ASP A 70 10.45 -11.56 5.55
CA ASP A 70 10.72 -10.12 5.62
C ASP A 70 11.13 -9.49 4.29
N ASP A 71 11.71 -10.27 3.37
CA ASP A 71 12.20 -9.80 2.07
C ASP A 71 11.69 -10.67 0.91
N LEU A 72 10.38 -11.00 0.93
CA LEU A 72 9.76 -11.74 -0.17
C LEU A 72 9.67 -10.84 -1.40
N ASP A 73 10.20 -11.32 -2.53
CA ASP A 73 10.02 -10.73 -3.85
C ASP A 73 9.09 -11.63 -4.66
N TYR A 74 7.85 -11.18 -4.83
CA TYR A 74 6.83 -11.89 -5.62
C TYR A 74 6.96 -11.63 -7.13
N GLY A 75 7.97 -10.86 -7.56
CA GLY A 75 8.22 -10.54 -8.95
C GLY A 75 7.31 -9.43 -9.51
N PRO A 76 7.32 -9.20 -10.83
CA PRO A 76 6.43 -8.26 -11.50
C PRO A 76 4.97 -8.66 -11.30
N ASP A 77 4.11 -7.67 -11.05
CA ASP A 77 2.66 -7.88 -10.97
C ASP A 77 2.18 -8.58 -12.26
N PRO A 78 1.61 -9.80 -12.17
CA PRO A 78 1.15 -10.54 -13.35
C PRO A 78 -0.03 -9.84 -14.04
N PHE A 79 -0.69 -8.91 -13.36
CA PHE A 79 -1.76 -8.05 -13.88
C PHE A 79 -1.28 -6.63 -14.18
N GLY A 80 0.04 -6.43 -14.38
CA GLY A 80 0.66 -5.14 -14.62
C GLY A 80 -0.20 -4.22 -15.49
N LYS A 81 -0.32 -2.96 -15.06
CA LYS A 81 -1.20 -1.90 -15.60
C LYS A 81 -1.76 -2.27 -16.97
N PRO A 82 -3.11 -2.41 -17.11
CA PRO A 82 -3.68 -2.71 -18.41
C PRO A 82 -3.08 -1.73 -19.42
N PRO A 83 -2.63 -2.21 -20.60
CA PRO A 83 -2.13 -1.31 -21.63
C PRO A 83 -3.16 -0.20 -21.80
N PRO A 84 -2.75 1.08 -21.89
CA PRO A 84 -3.69 2.15 -22.11
C PRO A 84 -4.49 1.77 -23.35
N GLU A 85 -5.78 1.49 -23.17
CA GLU A 85 -6.65 1.20 -24.30
C GLU A 85 -6.51 2.38 -25.26
N PRO A 86 -6.22 2.14 -26.55
CA PRO A 86 -6.33 3.22 -27.52
C PRO A 86 -7.77 3.72 -27.43
N LEU A 87 -7.93 4.99 -27.04
CA LEU A 87 -9.22 5.65 -27.10
C LEU A 87 -9.72 5.49 -28.53
N ASP A 88 -10.78 4.72 -28.72
CA ASP A 88 -11.48 4.66 -30.00
C ASP A 88 -11.81 6.08 -30.43
N GLU A 89 -11.61 6.41 -31.71
CA GLU A 89 -11.71 7.77 -32.26
C GLU A 89 -13.06 8.42 -31.93
N ALA A 90 -14.10 7.61 -31.68
CA ALA A 90 -15.40 8.01 -31.18
C ALA A 90 -15.37 8.71 -29.80
N THR A 91 -14.52 8.27 -28.87
CA THR A 91 -14.45 8.84 -27.50
C THR A 91 -13.75 10.20 -27.49
N ALA A 92 -12.76 10.41 -28.37
CA ALA A 92 -12.13 11.72 -28.57
C ALA A 92 -13.14 12.75 -29.14
N GLY A 93 -14.03 12.31 -30.04
CA GLY A 93 -15.09 13.16 -30.61
C GLY A 93 -16.09 13.67 -29.58
N ILE A 94 -16.47 12.83 -28.61
CA ILE A 94 -17.40 13.22 -27.53
C ILE A 94 -16.72 14.22 -26.57
N GLY A 95 -15.44 14.00 -26.21
CA GLY A 95 -14.68 14.92 -25.38
C GLY A 95 -14.54 16.32 -26.00
N ALA A 96 -14.31 16.39 -27.32
CA ALA A 96 -14.21 17.65 -28.05
C ALA A 96 -15.56 18.40 -28.13
N LEU A 97 -16.67 17.69 -28.37
CA LEU A 97 -18.01 18.30 -28.43
C LEU A 97 -18.44 18.90 -27.08
N LEU A 98 -18.15 18.22 -25.97
CA LEU A 98 -18.46 18.72 -24.63
C LEU A 98 -17.64 19.98 -24.29
N ALA A 99 -16.35 20.01 -24.63
CA ALA A 99 -15.51 21.19 -24.43
C ALA A 99 -16.01 22.40 -25.23
N ILE A 100 -16.43 22.21 -26.48
CA ILE A 100 -16.99 23.30 -27.30
C ILE A 100 -18.33 23.79 -26.73
N SER A 101 -19.20 22.89 -26.25
CA SER A 101 -20.47 23.29 -25.63
C SER A 101 -20.31 24.13 -24.36
N SER A 102 -19.21 23.94 -23.61
CA SER A 102 -18.89 24.75 -22.43
C SER A 102 -18.37 26.16 -22.73
N LEU A 103 -17.96 26.43 -23.97
CA LEU A 103 -17.47 27.75 -24.41
C LEU A 103 -18.56 28.62 -25.03
N VAL A 104 -19.65 28.02 -25.51
CA VAL A 104 -20.77 28.72 -26.18
C VAL A 104 -21.92 29.03 -25.20
N GLY A 105 -21.86 28.51 -23.97
CA GLY A 105 -22.82 28.78 -22.89
C GLY A 105 -22.33 29.83 -21.88
N VAL A 106 -22.07 31.06 -22.31
CA VAL A 106 -22.05 32.28 -21.47
C VAL A 106 -22.81 33.38 -22.20
#